data_AF-A0AAD0I5T5-F1
#
_entry.id   AF-A0AAD0I5T5-F1
#
_cell.length_a   1.000
_cell.length_b   1.000
_cell.length_c   1.000
_cell.angle_alpha   90.00
_cell.angle_beta   90.00
_cell.angle_gamma   90.00
#
_symmetry.space_group_name_H-M   'P 1'
#
loop_
_entity.id
_entity.type
_entity.pdbx_description
1 polymer ?
#
loop_
_entity_poly.entity_id
_entity_poly.type
_entity_poly.pdbx_seq_one_letter_code
_entity_poly.pdbx_strand_id
1 'polypeptide(L)'
;MTGTKSTAASSPATLKRKLHKHCTHFQAQHDLARKHVVLYLYQIKVMSNEAVADYLNFNDPANFRRSFKRWTGSTPTLIQRLFNVE
;
A
#
# COMPACT_ATOMS: atom_id res chain seq x y z
N MET A 1 40.72 -0.18 36.19
CA MET A 1 40.83 1.03 35.36
C MET A 1 39.66 1.05 34.38
N THR A 2 38.86 2.10 34.51
CA THR A 2 37.88 2.67 33.56
C THR A 2 37.02 1.73 32.72
N GLY A 3 35.78 1.54 33.17
CA GLY A 3 34.68 1.22 32.27
C GLY A 3 34.34 2.42 31.39
N THR A 4 34.09 2.16 30.11
CA THR A 4 33.37 3.06 29.22
C THR A 4 32.28 2.26 28.52
N LYS A 5 31.09 2.26 29.12
CA LYS A 5 29.83 2.00 28.39
C LYS A 5 29.72 3.11 27.35
N SER A 6 30.15 2.84 26.13
CA SER A 6 29.88 3.71 24.98
C SER A 6 28.38 3.83 24.82
N THR A 7 27.86 5.00 25.17
CA THR A 7 26.46 5.38 24.98
C THR A 7 26.11 5.27 23.51
N ALA A 8 25.28 4.29 23.14
CA ALA A 8 24.71 4.17 21.81
C ALA A 8 23.65 5.27 21.57
N ALA A 9 24.10 6.53 21.53
CA ALA A 9 23.29 7.66 21.15
C ALA A 9 23.22 7.71 19.61
N SER A 10 22.17 7.11 19.07
CA SER A 10 21.47 7.53 17.84
C SER A 10 22.31 8.29 16.80
N SER A 11 23.21 7.61 16.09
CA SER A 11 23.82 8.22 14.90
C SER A 11 22.73 8.61 13.88
N PRO A 12 22.89 9.69 13.11
CA PRO A 12 21.91 10.10 12.10
C PRO A 12 21.52 8.98 11.12
N ALA A 13 22.45 8.07 10.82
CA ALA A 13 22.20 6.89 10.00
C ALA A 13 21.23 5.89 10.68
N THR A 14 21.37 5.66 11.99
CA THR A 14 20.47 4.81 12.76
C THR A 14 19.07 5.42 12.87
N LEU A 15 18.98 6.75 13.04
CA LEU A 15 17.71 7.48 13.04
C LEU A 15 17.01 7.42 11.68
N LYS A 16 17.74 7.72 10.57
CA LYS A 16 17.22 7.60 9.21
C LYS A 16 16.70 6.19 8.91
N ARG A 17 17.45 5.15 9.30
CA ARG A 17 17.03 3.75 9.10
C ARG A 17 15.76 3.42 9.89
N LYS A 18 15.65 3.86 11.15
CA LYS A 18 14.45 3.66 11.96
C LYS A 18 13.25 4.39 11.36
N LEU A 19 13.40 5.66 11.01
CA LEU A 19 12.34 6.45 10.37
C LEU A 19 11.86 5.78 9.07
N HIS A 20 12.79 5.39 8.19
CA HIS A 20 12.46 4.69 6.96
C HIS A 20 11.72 3.37 7.25
N LYS A 21 12.21 2.56 8.19
CA LYS A 21 11.54 1.31 8.59
C LYS A 21 10.11 1.55 9.08
N HIS A 22 9.90 2.54 9.95
CA HIS A 22 8.55 2.89 10.43
C HIS A 22 7.65 3.38 9.30
N CYS A 23 8.14 4.24 8.40
CA CYS A 23 7.40 4.68 7.22
C CYS A 23 7.04 3.50 6.30
N THR A 24 7.96 2.56 6.06
CA THR A 24 7.67 1.37 5.24
C THR A 24 6.65 0.45 5.89
N HIS A 25 6.68 0.29 7.22
CA HIS A 25 5.70 -0.51 7.93
C HIS A 25 4.31 0.13 7.83
N PHE A 26 4.21 1.44 8.06
CA PHE A 26 2.96 2.16 7.90
C PHE A 26 2.43 2.07 6.47
N GLN A 27 3.29 2.27 5.47
CA GLN A 27 2.91 2.17 4.06
C GLN A 27 2.39 0.77 3.72
N ALA A 28 3.04 -0.29 4.21
CA ALA A 28 2.61 -1.66 3.99
C ALA A 28 1.24 -1.96 4.62
N GLN A 29 0.99 -1.48 5.85
CA GLN A 29 -0.31 -1.64 6.50
C GLN A 29 -1.40 -0.83 5.77
N HIS A 30 -1.09 0.38 5.33
CA HIS A 30 -2.02 1.18 4.53
C HIS A 30 -2.33 0.52 3.17
N ASP A 31 -1.32 -0.05 2.51
CA ASP A 31 -1.49 -0.78 1.26
C ASP A 31 -2.35 -2.05 1.46
N LEU A 32 -2.19 -2.76 2.57
CA LEU A 32 -3.03 -3.90 2.93
C LEU A 32 -4.48 -3.48 3.19
N ALA A 33 -4.71 -2.39 3.90
CA ALA A 33 -6.06 -1.84 4.10
C ALA A 33 -6.71 -1.47 2.76
N ARG A 34 -5.95 -0.81 1.86
CA ARG A 34 -6.43 -0.47 0.51
C ARG A 34 -6.73 -1.71 -0.32
N LYS A 35 -5.92 -2.77 -0.21
CA LYS A 35 -6.20 -4.06 -0.85
C LYS A 35 -7.58 -4.59 -0.46
N HIS A 36 -7.91 -4.61 0.83
CA HIS A 36 -9.22 -5.10 1.27
C HIS A 36 -10.37 -4.24 0.76
N VAL A 37 -10.22 -2.91 0.79
CA VAL A 37 -11.23 -1.99 0.26
C VAL A 37 -11.48 -2.26 -1.22
N VAL A 38 -10.44 -2.34 -2.04
CA VAL A 38 -10.65 -2.51 -3.48
C VAL A 38 -11.27 -3.87 -3.81
N LEU A 39 -10.85 -4.95 -3.15
CA LEU A 39 -11.45 -6.27 -3.35
C LEU A 39 -12.94 -6.27 -2.99
N TYR A 40 -13.32 -5.62 -1.89
CA TYR A 40 -14.73 -5.44 -1.51
C TYR A 40 -15.53 -4.69 -2.58
N LEU A 41 -14.97 -3.61 -3.16
CA LEU A 41 -15.65 -2.84 -4.19
C LEU A 41 -15.90 -3.64 -5.48
N TYR A 42 -14.97 -4.52 -5.86
CA TYR A 42 -15.19 -5.41 -7.00
C TYR A 42 -16.13 -6.57 -6.68
N GLN A 43 -15.90 -7.29 -5.58
CA GLN A 43 -16.63 -8.53 -5.28
C GLN A 43 -18.06 -8.28 -4.80
N ILE A 44 -18.24 -7.30 -3.91
CA ILE A 44 -19.52 -7.10 -3.22
C ILE A 44 -20.32 -5.97 -3.87
N LYS A 45 -19.64 -4.90 -4.29
CA LYS A 45 -20.30 -3.75 -4.93
C LYS A 45 -20.34 -3.84 -6.45
N VAL A 46 -19.65 -4.82 -7.06
CA VAL A 46 -19.62 -5.08 -8.50
C VAL A 46 -19.32 -3.81 -9.31
N MET A 47 -18.39 -2.99 -8.81
CA MET A 47 -18.06 -1.71 -9.42
C MET A 47 -17.13 -1.85 -10.64
N SER A 48 -17.25 -0.92 -11.60
CA SER A 48 -16.31 -0.83 -12.72
C SER A 48 -14.95 -0.26 -12.29
N ASN A 49 -13.93 -0.39 -13.15
CA ASN A 49 -12.61 0.18 -12.87
C ASN A 49 -12.66 1.71 -12.67
N GLU A 50 -13.48 2.39 -13.47
CA GLU A 50 -13.69 3.83 -13.44
C GLU A 50 -14.33 4.22 -12.10
N ALA A 51 -15.42 3.55 -11.72
CA ALA A 51 -16.11 3.82 -10.46
C ALA A 51 -15.23 3.54 -9.22
N VAL A 52 -14.37 2.50 -9.27
CA VAL A 52 -13.40 2.24 -8.20
C VAL A 52 -12.32 3.31 -8.15
N ALA A 53 -11.81 3.77 -9.29
CA ALA A 53 -10.82 4.85 -9.35
C ALA A 53 -11.38 6.15 -8.76
N ASP A 54 -12.62 6.50 -9.14
CA ASP A 54 -13.33 7.67 -8.63
C ASP A 54 -13.58 7.58 -7.12
N TYR A 55 -14.05 6.43 -6.63
CA TYR A 55 -14.25 6.20 -5.20
C TYR A 55 -12.97 6.39 -4.37
N LEU A 56 -11.82 6.05 -4.95
CA LEU A 56 -10.51 6.18 -4.32
C LEU A 56 -9.87 7.57 -4.57
N ASN A 57 -10.57 8.48 -5.25
CA ASN A 57 -10.12 9.81 -5.64
C ASN A 57 -8.86 9.81 -6.53
N PHE A 58 -8.76 8.87 -7.47
CA PHE A 58 -7.73 8.91 -8.50
C PHE A 58 -8.20 9.70 -9.72
N ASN A 59 -7.56 10.84 -9.98
CA ASN A 59 -7.82 11.63 -11.19
C ASN A 59 -7.04 11.13 -12.42
N ASP A 60 -6.04 10.26 -12.23
CA ASP A 60 -5.21 9.70 -13.30
C ASP A 60 -5.30 8.15 -13.30
N PRO A 61 -5.81 7.53 -14.38
CA PRO A 61 -5.86 6.08 -14.54
C PRO A 61 -4.50 5.37 -14.41
N ALA A 62 -3.40 6.01 -14.84
CA ALA A 62 -2.08 5.40 -14.75
C ALA A 62 -1.58 5.31 -13.30
N ASN A 63 -1.86 6.33 -12.49
CA ASN A 63 -1.60 6.32 -11.05
C ASN A 63 -2.48 5.33 -10.29
N PHE A 64 -3.77 5.23 -10.66
CA PHE A 64 -4.66 4.21 -10.12
C PHE A 64 -4.11 2.81 -10.40
N ARG A 65 -3.78 2.49 -11.65
CA ARG A 65 -3.28 1.17 -12.05
C ARG A 65 -2.00 0.78 -11.29
N ARG A 66 -1.06 1.71 -11.13
CA ARG A 66 0.19 1.48 -10.37
C ARG A 66 -0.08 1.20 -8.90
N SER A 67 -0.88 2.05 -8.26
CA SER A 67 -1.23 1.91 -6.84
C SER A 67 -2.00 0.60 -6.60
N PHE A 68 -2.98 0.32 -7.45
CA PHE A 68 -3.76 -0.90 -7.38
C PHE A 68 -2.89 -2.15 -7.49
N LYS A 69 -1.99 -2.20 -8.48
CA LYS A 69 -1.06 -3.33 -8.64
C LYS A 69 -0.13 -3.47 -7.43
N ARG A 70 0.30 -2.36 -6.82
CA ARG A 70 1.10 -2.40 -5.59
C ARG A 70 0.34 -3.03 -4.43
N TRP A 71 -0.95 -2.74 -4.30
CA TRP A 71 -1.78 -3.25 -3.21
C TRP A 71 -2.22 -4.70 -3.41
N THR A 72 -2.61 -5.06 -4.62
CA THR A 72 -3.26 -6.36 -4.92
C THR A 72 -2.32 -7.38 -5.57
N GLY A 73 -1.19 -6.93 -6.13
CA GLY A 73 -0.30 -7.74 -6.96
C GLY A 73 -0.76 -7.90 -8.41
N SER A 74 -1.99 -7.49 -8.75
CA SER A 74 -2.61 -7.69 -10.06
C SER A 74 -3.14 -6.39 -10.66
N THR A 75 -3.45 -6.36 -11.96
CA THR A 75 -4.07 -5.18 -12.58
C THR A 75 -5.57 -5.11 -12.28
N PRO A 76 -6.17 -3.91 -12.28
CA PRO A 76 -7.62 -3.75 -12.10
C PRO A 76 -8.43 -4.61 -13.07
N THR A 77 -8.07 -4.60 -14.37
CA THR A 77 -8.74 -5.38 -15.41
C THR A 77 -8.69 -6.89 -15.16
N LEU A 78 -7.58 -7.43 -14.65
CA LEU A 78 -7.49 -8.85 -14.32
C LEU A 78 -8.41 -9.19 -13.15
N ILE A 79 -8.37 -8.40 -12.08
CA ILE A 79 -9.22 -8.61 -10.89
C ILE A 79 -10.71 -8.50 -11.24
N GLN A 80 -11.08 -7.49 -12.02
CA GLN A 80 -12.46 -7.33 -12.50
C GLN A 80 -12.91 -8.57 -13.29
N ARG A 81 -12.11 -9.03 -14.25
CA ARG A 81 -12.44 -10.25 -15.01
C ARG A 81 -12.58 -11.48 -14.13
N LEU A 82 -11.72 -11.64 -13.12
CA LEU A 82 -11.79 -12.78 -12.21
C LEU A 82 -13.11 -12.83 -11.42
N PHE A 83 -13.67 -11.68 -11.06
CA PHE A 83 -14.91 -11.62 -10.28
C PHE A 83 -16.19 -11.52 -11.12
N ASN A 84 -16.07 -11.28 -12.42
CA ASN A 84 -17.20 -11.20 -13.35
C ASN A 84 -17.49 -12.53 -14.07
N VAL A 85 -16.73 -13.59 -13.79
CA VAL A 85 -16.82 -14.91 -14.47
C VAL A 85 -17.46 -15.99 -13.58
N GLU A 86 -17.87 -15.65 -12.36
CA GLU A 86 -18.72 -16.50 -11.49
C GLU A 86 -20.20 -16.19 -11.70
#